data_AF-A0A482VQ52-F1
#
_entry.id   AF-A0A482VQ52-F1
#
_cell.length_a   1.000
_cell.length_b   1.000
_cell.length_c   1.000
_cell.angle_alpha   90.00
_cell.angle_beta   90.00
_cell.angle_gamma   90.00
#
_symmetry.space_group_name_H-M   'P 1'
#
loop_
_entity.id
_entity.type
_entity.pdbx_description
1 polymer ?
#
loop_
_entity_poly.entity_id
_entity_poly.type
_entity_poly.pdbx_seq_one_letter_code
_entity_poly.pdbx_strand_id
1 'polypeptide(L)'
;APPKPLDILKSTQLKKALKTFDVFETKQELNHRMDILRKLNTLIKQWMKEVSISRNMSESVAENVGGKLYTFGSLKLGVHNKGADIDALCVAPRHIYR
;
A
#
# COMPACT_ATOMS: atom_id res chain seq x y z
N ALA A 1 31.16 -2.71 -13.67
CA ALA A 1 31.27 -4.02 -14.34
C ALA A 1 29.94 -4.77 -14.20
N PRO A 2 29.48 -5.50 -15.22
CA PRO A 2 28.29 -6.36 -15.14
C PRO A 2 28.57 -7.64 -14.32
N PRO A 3 27.53 -8.35 -13.82
CA PRO A 3 27.69 -9.60 -13.09
C PRO A 3 28.28 -10.70 -13.99
N LYS A 4 29.15 -11.54 -13.42
CA LYS A 4 29.72 -12.71 -14.07
C LYS A 4 28.71 -13.87 -14.08
N PRO A 5 28.89 -14.89 -14.94
CA PRO A 5 28.05 -16.09 -14.92
C PRO A 5 27.94 -16.75 -13.54
N LEU A 6 29.04 -16.75 -12.76
CA LEU A 6 29.04 -17.27 -11.39
C LEU A 6 28.12 -16.47 -10.44
N ASP A 7 28.06 -15.15 -10.58
CA ASP A 7 27.21 -14.28 -9.76
C ASP A 7 25.71 -14.54 -10.03
N ILE A 8 25.38 -14.80 -11.30
CA ILE A 8 24.01 -15.16 -11.73
C ILE A 8 23.61 -16.52 -11.14
N LEU A 9 24.53 -17.51 -11.17
CA LEU A 9 24.32 -18.81 -10.55
C LEU A 9 24.08 -18.67 -9.03
N LYS A 10 24.92 -17.88 -8.35
CA LYS A 10 24.79 -17.62 -6.91
C LYS A 10 23.49 -16.89 -6.56
N SER A 11 23.06 -15.94 -7.39
CA SER A 11 21.77 -15.26 -7.23
C SER A 11 20.58 -16.22 -7.34
N THR A 12 20.67 -17.19 -8.26
CA THR A 12 19.65 -18.24 -8.42
C THR A 12 19.62 -19.17 -7.20
N GLN A 13 20.79 -19.57 -6.69
CA GLN A 13 20.91 -20.39 -5.49
C GLN A 13 20.34 -19.68 -4.25
N LEU A 14 20.63 -18.39 -4.09
CA LEU A 14 20.07 -17.57 -3.01
C LEU A 14 18.54 -17.51 -3.08
N LYS A 15 17.96 -17.24 -4.26
CA LYS A 15 16.51 -17.23 -4.45
C LYS A 15 15.88 -18.58 -4.10
N LYS A 16 16.53 -19.70 -4.44
CA LYS A 16 16.05 -21.05 -4.10
C LYS A 16 16.09 -21.29 -2.60
N ALA A 17 17.16 -20.87 -1.92
CA ALA A 17 17.27 -20.98 -0.45
C ALA A 17 16.21 -20.13 0.26
N LEU A 18 16.00 -18.88 -0.16
CA LEU A 18 14.98 -18.02 0.46
C LEU A 18 13.56 -18.61 0.36
N LYS A 19 13.24 -19.29 -0.75
CA LYS A 19 11.94 -19.97 -0.90
C LYS A 19 11.67 -21.05 0.16
N THR A 20 12.70 -21.67 0.73
CA THR A 20 12.50 -22.70 1.77
C THR A 20 12.06 -22.11 3.11
N PHE A 21 12.17 -20.80 3.29
CA PHE A 21 11.71 -20.08 4.48
C PHE A 21 10.29 -19.49 4.30
N ASP A 22 9.60 -19.76 3.18
CA ASP A 22 8.25 -19.25 2.87
C ASP A 22 8.10 -17.73 3.02
N VAL A 23 9.18 -16.98 2.74
CA VAL A 23 9.21 -15.51 2.91
C VAL A 23 8.52 -14.76 1.79
N PHE A 24 8.36 -15.37 0.61
CA PHE A 24 7.74 -14.71 -0.54
C PHE A 24 6.22 -14.84 -0.51
N GLU A 25 5.54 -13.71 -0.51
CA GLU A 25 4.08 -13.67 -0.64
C GLU A 25 3.62 -14.16 -2.03
N THR A 26 2.48 -14.84 -2.06
CA THR A 26 1.86 -15.31 -3.31
C THR A 26 1.19 -14.15 -4.06
N LYS A 27 0.98 -14.33 -5.38
CA LYS A 27 0.27 -13.33 -6.19
C LYS A 27 -1.18 -13.11 -5.70
N GLN A 28 -1.81 -14.15 -5.18
CA GLN A 28 -3.16 -14.12 -4.65
C GLN A 28 -3.24 -13.28 -3.38
N GLU A 29 -2.33 -13.49 -2.43
CA GLU A 29 -2.23 -12.69 -1.20
C GLU A 29 -1.94 -11.21 -1.55
N LEU A 30 -1.01 -10.95 -2.47
CA LEU A 30 -0.72 -9.59 -2.91
C LEU A 30 -1.94 -8.91 -3.53
N ASN A 31 -2.69 -9.62 -4.39
CA ASN A 31 -3.93 -9.10 -4.98
C ASN A 31 -4.96 -8.79 -3.90
N HIS A 32 -5.12 -9.67 -2.91
CA HIS A 32 -6.02 -9.45 -1.79
C HIS A 32 -5.67 -8.17 -1.01
N ARG A 33 -4.38 -7.94 -0.71
CA ARG A 33 -3.92 -6.69 -0.08
C ARG A 33 -4.29 -5.45 -0.90
N MET A 34 -4.10 -5.51 -2.23
CA MET A 34 -4.45 -4.40 -3.12
C MET A 34 -5.95 -4.13 -3.12
N ASP A 35 -6.79 -5.16 -3.05
CA ASP A 35 -8.25 -5.00 -2.93
C ASP A 35 -8.66 -4.35 -1.62
N ILE A 36 -8.03 -4.73 -0.51
CA ILE A 36 -8.27 -4.09 0.79
C ILE A 36 -7.84 -2.62 0.76
N LEU A 37 -6.68 -2.29 0.19
CA LEU A 37 -6.23 -0.91 0.03
C LEU A 37 -7.18 -0.06 -0.82
N ARG A 38 -7.76 -0.63 -1.89
CA ARG A 38 -8.78 0.05 -2.70
C ARG A 38 -10.03 0.35 -1.89
N LYS A 39 -10.55 -0.63 -1.15
CA LYS A 39 -11.72 -0.47 -0.27
C LYS A 39 -11.46 0.59 0.80
N LEU A 40 -10.30 0.52 1.46
CA LEU A 40 -9.92 1.49 2.48
C LEU A 40 -9.83 2.91 1.92
N ASN A 41 -9.26 3.07 0.73
CA ASN A 41 -9.20 4.37 0.06
C ASN A 41 -10.59 4.92 -0.29
N THR A 42 -11.55 4.07 -0.68
CA THR A 42 -12.95 4.48 -0.88
C THR A 42 -13.58 4.96 0.43
N LEU A 43 -13.43 4.20 1.51
CA LEU A 43 -13.98 4.56 2.82
C LEU A 43 -13.42 5.89 3.34
N ILE A 44 -12.11 6.09 3.19
CA ILE A 44 -11.44 7.33 3.57
C ILE A 44 -12.00 8.53 2.81
N LYS A 45 -12.20 8.40 1.49
CA LYS A 45 -12.76 9.50 0.68
C LYS A 45 -14.20 9.81 1.07
N GLN A 46 -15.00 8.78 1.32
CA GLN A 46 -16.37 8.96 1.80
C GLN A 46 -16.39 9.68 3.15
N TRP A 47 -15.58 9.24 4.12
CA TRP A 47 -15.44 9.90 5.41
C TRP A 47 -15.01 11.36 5.27
N MET A 48 -14.03 11.67 4.40
CA MET A 48 -13.61 13.06 4.17
C MET A 48 -14.73 13.91 3.56
N LYS A 49 -15.53 13.37 2.63
CA LYS A 49 -16.72 14.06 2.08
C LYS A 49 -17.72 14.37 3.20
N GLU A 50 -18.05 13.39 4.03
CA GLU A 50 -19.00 13.53 5.14
C GLU A 50 -18.55 14.59 6.16
N VAL A 51 -17.28 14.56 6.58
CA VAL A 51 -16.72 15.57 7.49
C VAL A 51 -16.67 16.96 6.84
N SER A 52 -16.46 17.05 5.53
CA SER A 52 -16.45 18.32 4.81
C SER A 52 -17.85 18.95 4.77
N ILE A 53 -18.88 18.14 4.50
CA ILE A 53 -20.28 18.58 4.54
C ILE A 53 -20.67 19.01 5.95
N SER A 54 -20.27 18.28 6.99
CA SER A 54 -20.56 18.65 8.38
C SER A 54 -19.89 19.95 8.82
N ARG A 55 -18.93 20.46 8.04
CA ARG A 55 -18.28 21.77 8.21
C ARG A 55 -18.85 22.84 7.30
N ASN A 56 -20.08 22.67 6.83
CA ASN A 56 -20.82 23.60 5.97
C ASN A 56 -20.21 23.82 4.58
N MET A 57 -19.40 22.89 4.09
CA MET A 57 -18.98 22.92 2.69
C MET A 57 -20.12 22.42 1.80
N SER A 58 -20.33 23.05 0.64
CA SER A 58 -21.32 22.55 -0.33
C SER A 58 -20.93 21.16 -0.83
N GLU A 59 -21.92 20.36 -1.23
CA GLU A 59 -21.67 19.01 -1.73
C GLU A 59 -20.71 18.99 -2.93
N SER A 60 -20.83 19.97 -3.84
CA SER A 60 -19.94 20.13 -5.00
C SER A 60 -18.48 20.35 -4.61
N VAL A 61 -18.21 21.07 -3.52
CA VAL A 61 -16.85 21.29 -3.01
C VAL A 61 -16.39 20.06 -2.21
N ALA A 62 -17.27 19.46 -1.41
CA ALA A 62 -17.01 18.27 -0.62
C ALA A 62 -16.61 17.05 -1.48
N GLU A 63 -17.17 16.92 -2.69
CA GLU A 63 -16.79 15.86 -3.65
C GLU A 63 -15.33 16.02 -4.13
N ASN A 64 -14.81 17.24 -4.13
CA ASN A 64 -13.51 17.60 -4.70
C ASN A 64 -12.42 17.86 -3.64
N VAL A 65 -12.69 17.64 -2.36
CA VAL A 65 -11.69 17.82 -1.28
C VAL A 65 -10.51 16.85 -1.40
N GLY A 66 -10.70 15.76 -2.14
CA GLY A 66 -9.64 14.81 -2.49
C GLY A 66 -9.28 13.88 -1.35
N GLY A 67 -8.02 13.89 -0.96
CA GLY A 67 -7.43 12.91 -0.03
C GLY A 67 -6.85 11.69 -0.74
N LYS A 68 -5.81 11.12 -0.12
CA LYS A 68 -5.09 9.99 -0.72
C LYS A 68 -4.48 9.07 0.32
N LEU A 69 -4.64 7.77 0.09
CA LEU A 69 -3.96 6.73 0.83
C LEU A 69 -2.62 6.41 0.15
N TYR A 70 -1.54 6.43 0.94
CA TYR A 70 -0.20 6.04 0.49
C TYR A 70 0.29 4.86 1.31
N THR A 71 0.79 3.82 0.66
CA THR A 71 1.52 2.76 1.35
C THR A 71 2.98 3.18 1.52
N PHE A 72 3.56 2.87 2.68
CA PHE A 72 5.00 2.95 2.93
C PHE A 72 5.51 1.63 3.50
N GLY A 73 6.71 1.61 4.06
CA GLY A 73 7.26 0.41 4.70
C GLY A 73 7.58 -0.73 3.73
N SER A 74 7.63 -1.94 4.26
CA SER A 74 8.13 -3.14 3.57
C SER A 74 7.29 -3.50 2.34
N LEU A 75 5.95 -3.34 2.41
CA LEU A 75 5.05 -3.56 1.28
C LEU A 75 5.37 -2.61 0.11
N LYS A 76 5.61 -1.33 0.42
CA LYS A 76 5.92 -0.33 -0.62
C LYS A 76 7.25 -0.61 -1.30
N LEU A 77 8.21 -1.18 -0.57
CA LEU A 77 9.52 -1.58 -1.09
C LEU A 77 9.49 -2.91 -1.84
N GLY A 78 8.41 -3.69 -1.74
CA GLY A 78 8.28 -5.00 -2.39
C GLY A 78 9.14 -6.09 -1.76
N VAL A 79 9.50 -5.91 -0.48
CA VAL A 79 10.33 -6.86 0.30
C VAL A 79 9.61 -7.35 1.55
N HIS A 80 8.30 -7.14 1.63
CA HIS A 80 7.49 -7.66 2.73
C HIS A 80 7.45 -9.18 2.70
N ASN A 81 7.50 -9.77 3.89
CA ASN A 81 7.32 -11.20 4.02
C ASN A 81 5.84 -11.56 4.00
N LYS A 82 5.56 -12.83 3.75
CA LYS A 82 4.23 -13.41 4.00
C LYS A 82 3.76 -13.09 5.42
N GLY A 83 2.51 -12.66 5.55
CA GLY A 83 1.91 -12.30 6.85
C GLY A 83 2.37 -10.96 7.44
N ALA A 84 3.26 -10.20 6.79
CA ALA A 84 3.59 -8.85 7.21
C ALA A 84 2.34 -7.94 7.20
N ASP A 85 2.35 -6.88 7.98
CA ASP A 85 1.30 -5.86 8.01
C ASP A 85 1.34 -4.94 6.77
N ILE A 86 0.44 -3.95 6.73
CA ILE A 86 0.40 -2.91 5.71
C ILE A 86 0.51 -1.55 6.38
N ASP A 87 1.65 -0.91 6.20
CA ASP A 87 1.85 0.48 6.57
C ASP A 87 1.17 1.42 5.56
N ALA A 88 0.19 2.19 6.03
CA ALA A 88 -0.53 3.15 5.19
C ALA A 88 -0.69 4.52 5.87
N LEU A 89 -0.44 5.58 5.11
CA LEU A 89 -0.61 6.97 5.48
C LEU A 89 -1.80 7.56 4.74
N CYS A 90 -2.79 8.02 5.49
CA CYS A 90 -3.88 8.84 4.96
C CYS A 90 -3.43 10.30 4.92
N VAL A 91 -3.42 10.91 3.74
CA VAL A 91 -3.18 12.34 3.54
C VAL A 91 -4.53 13.01 3.33
N ALA A 92 -4.88 13.93 4.23
CA ALA A 92 -6.15 14.64 4.25
C ALA A 92 -5.96 16.16 4.11
N PRO A 93 -6.97 16.90 3.63
CA PRO A 93 -6.98 18.35 3.64
C PRO A 93 -6.89 18.95 5.05
N ARG A 94 -6.46 20.21 5.14
CA ARG A 94 -6.20 20.91 6.42
C ARG A 94 -7.40 20.95 7.38
N HIS A 95 -8.62 20.94 6.86
CA HIS A 95 -9.84 20.97 7.69
C HIS A 95 -10.21 19.59 8.26
N ILE A 96 -9.50 18.52 7.91
CA ILE A 96 -9.67 17.21 8.53
C ILE A 96 -8.66 17.08 9.67
N TYR A 97 -9.13 16.99 10.91
CA TYR A 97 -8.28 16.84 12.09
C TYR A 97 -8.07 15.36 12.45
N ARG A 98 -7.01 15.11 13.23
CA ARG A 98 -6.71 13.80 13.82
C ARG A 98 -7.71 13.43 14.90
#